data_AF-A0A371R6M5-F1
#
_entry.id   AF-A0A371R6M5-F1
#
_cell.length_a   1.000
_cell.length_b   1.000
_cell.length_c   1.000
_cell.angle_alpha   90.00
_cell.angle_beta   90.00
_cell.angle_gamma   90.00
#
_symmetry.space_group_name_H-M   'P 1'
#
loop_
_entity.id
_entity.type
_entity.pdbx_description
1 polymer ?
#
loop_
_entity_poly.entity_id
_entity_poly.type
_entity_poly.pdbx_seq_one_letter_code
_entity_poly.pdbx_strand_id
1 'polypeptide(L)'
;MYKRVAISVFVLDASAVLLAVSGFLSAVSGLCLVKPELVERATLGLFGEYAVCSKLHLDWPMLITILTAVIHGAAGLDVWLMRIGKDAWWLWILAFGIALWFIYIYLS
;
A
#
# COMPACT_ATOMS: atom_id res chain seq x y z
N MET A 1 4.14 -25.04 9.65
CA MET A 1 2.88 -24.43 9.17
C MET A 1 2.35 -23.35 10.12
N TYR A 2 1.96 -23.68 11.36
CA TYR A 2 1.35 -22.73 12.31
C TYR A 2 2.17 -21.45 12.60
N LYS A 3 3.50 -21.56 12.73
CA LYS A 3 4.37 -20.40 12.97
C LYS A 3 4.36 -19.39 11.81
N ARG A 4 4.30 -19.86 10.57
CA ARG A 4 4.23 -18.96 9.40
C ARG A 4 2.89 -18.25 9.33
N VAL A 5 1.78 -18.96 9.53
CA VAL A 5 0.44 -18.36 9.61
C VAL A 5 0.41 -17.23 10.64
N ALA A 6 0.94 -17.48 11.84
CA ALA A 6 0.96 -16.48 12.91
C ALA A 6 1.76 -15.23 12.51
N ILE A 7 2.91 -15.41 11.85
CA ILE A 7 3.70 -14.29 11.31
C ILE A 7 2.90 -13.54 10.25
N SER A 8 2.28 -14.23 9.29
CA SER A 8 1.50 -13.61 8.23
C SER A 8 0.28 -12.86 8.79
N VAL A 9 -0.39 -13.37 9.81
CA VAL A 9 -1.48 -12.64 10.50
C VAL A 9 -0.96 -11.39 11.19
N PHE A 10 0.15 -11.48 11.93
CA PHE A 10 0.76 -10.31 12.57
C PHE A 10 1.15 -9.24 11.54
N VAL A 11 1.78 -9.66 10.44
CA VAL A 11 2.15 -8.77 9.34
C VAL A 11 0.90 -8.12 8.73
N LEU A 12 -0.19 -8.88 8.55
CA LEU A 12 -1.45 -8.35 8.04
C LEU A 12 -1.99 -7.22 8.93
N ASP A 13 -2.05 -7.43 10.25
CA ASP A 13 -2.56 -6.44 11.21
C ASP A 13 -1.66 -5.19 11.26
N ALA A 14 -0.34 -5.38 11.34
CA ALA A 14 0.61 -4.26 11.38
C ALA A 14 0.61 -3.44 10.08
N SER A 15 0.58 -4.12 8.94
CA SER A 15 0.53 -3.46 7.63
C SER A 15 -0.81 -2.80 7.36
N ALA A 16 -1.92 -3.29 7.92
CA ALA A 16 -3.23 -2.65 7.78
C ALA A 16 -3.25 -1.23 8.37
N VAL A 17 -2.62 -1.03 9.53
CA VAL A 17 -2.54 0.30 10.16
C VAL A 17 -1.75 1.28 9.28
N LEU A 18 -0.58 0.85 8.79
CA LEU A 18 0.24 1.68 7.90
C LEU A 18 -0.49 1.98 6.60
N LEU A 19 -1.10 0.97 5.99
CA LEU A 19 -1.82 1.09 4.72
C LEU A 19 -3.09 1.94 4.86
N ALA A 20 -3.76 1.93 6.01
CA ALA A 20 -4.90 2.81 6.26
C ALA A 20 -4.50 4.28 6.15
N VAL A 21 -3.34 4.65 6.73
CA VAL A 21 -2.84 6.03 6.67
C VAL A 21 -2.25 6.34 5.31
N SER A 22 -1.29 5.54 4.84
CA SER A 22 -0.56 5.83 3.60
C SER A 22 -1.46 5.66 2.37
N GLY A 23 -2.32 4.64 2.36
CA GLY A 23 -3.32 4.42 1.32
C GLY A 23 -4.37 5.53 1.27
N PHE A 24 -4.80 6.07 2.41
CA PHE A 24 -5.65 7.25 2.43
C PHE A 24 -4.95 8.47 1.80
N LEU A 25 -3.71 8.74 2.20
CA LEU A 25 -2.92 9.84 1.62
C LEU A 25 -2.72 9.67 0.11
N SER A 26 -2.42 8.46 -0.35
CA SER A 26 -2.26 8.12 -1.77
C SER A 26 -3.57 8.31 -2.54
N ALA A 27 -4.69 7.84 -1.99
CA ALA A 27 -6.01 7.98 -2.61
C ALA A 27 -6.46 9.45 -2.71
N VAL A 28 -6.32 10.22 -1.61
CA VAL A 28 -6.70 11.64 -1.59
C VAL A 28 -5.81 12.46 -2.52
N SER A 29 -4.49 12.24 -2.50
CA SER A 29 -3.57 12.96 -3.37
C SER A 29 -3.78 12.62 -4.85
N GLY A 30 -4.05 11.35 -5.19
CA GLY A 30 -4.40 10.94 -6.54
C GLY A 30 -5.72 11.54 -7.01
N LEU A 31 -6.73 11.58 -6.13
CA LEU A 31 -8.00 12.24 -6.43
C LEU A 31 -7.81 13.76 -6.61
N CYS A 32 -6.95 14.39 -5.81
CA CYS A 32 -6.65 15.82 -5.93
C CYS A 32 -5.99 16.16 -7.27
N LEU A 33 -5.12 15.29 -7.79
CA LEU A 33 -4.48 15.50 -9.10
C LEU A 33 -5.48 15.47 -10.27
N VAL A 34 -6.61 14.78 -10.13
CA VAL A 34 -7.61 14.61 -11.21
C VAL A 34 -8.85 15.49 -10.99
N LYS A 35 -9.26 15.72 -9.74
CA LYS A 35 -10.47 16.45 -9.34
C LYS A 35 -10.19 17.36 -8.13
N PRO A 36 -9.33 18.39 -8.29
CA PRO A 36 -8.86 19.23 -7.17
C PRO A 36 -10.01 19.91 -6.42
N GLU A 37 -11.02 20.41 -7.12
CA GLU A 37 -12.18 21.12 -6.53
C GLU A 37 -12.97 20.27 -5.52
N LEU A 38 -13.07 18.95 -5.75
CA LEU A 38 -13.77 18.04 -4.83
C LEU A 38 -12.98 17.84 -3.56
N VAL A 39 -11.67 17.67 -3.69
CA VAL A 39 -10.77 17.47 -2.55
C VAL A 39 -10.66 18.74 -1.74
N GLU A 40 -10.54 19.91 -2.38
CA GLU A 40 -10.47 21.20 -1.71
C GLU A 40 -11.71 21.45 -0.84
N ARG A 41 -12.91 21.20 -1.37
CA ARG A 41 -14.16 21.31 -0.59
C ARG A 41 -14.23 20.30 0.55
N ALA A 42 -13.89 19.03 0.27
CA ALA A 42 -13.97 17.96 1.27
C ALA A 42 -12.94 18.14 2.40
N THR A 43 -11.84 18.82 2.13
CA THR A 43 -10.73 19.02 3.06
C THR A 43 -10.70 20.43 3.64
N LEU A 44 -11.70 21.27 3.36
CA LEU A 44 -11.77 22.67 3.81
C LEU A 44 -10.51 23.48 3.41
N GLY A 45 -9.96 23.20 2.22
CA GLY A 45 -8.77 23.86 1.69
C GLY A 45 -7.43 23.29 2.17
N LEU A 46 -7.40 22.19 2.96
CA LEU A 46 -6.14 21.53 3.36
C LEU A 46 -5.37 20.95 2.15
N PHE A 47 -6.09 20.43 1.17
CA PHE A 47 -5.54 19.89 -0.07
C PHE A 47 -6.28 20.51 -1.25
N GLY A 48 -5.57 21.23 -2.12
CA GLY A 48 -6.18 21.91 -3.27
C GLY A 48 -5.15 22.40 -4.28
N GLU A 49 -3.95 22.72 -3.80
CA GLU A 49 -2.83 23.07 -4.68
C GLU A 49 -2.22 21.84 -5.35
N TYR A 50 -2.07 21.92 -6.68
CA TYR A 50 -1.43 20.87 -7.47
C TYR A 50 -0.04 20.49 -6.93
N ALA A 51 0.76 21.46 -6.48
CA ALA A 51 2.11 21.22 -5.95
C ALA A 51 2.10 20.38 -4.66
N VAL A 52 1.13 20.59 -3.78
CA VAL A 52 0.98 19.79 -2.55
C VAL A 52 0.52 18.38 -2.90
N CYS A 53 -0.45 18.26 -3.81
CA CYS A 53 -1.00 16.98 -4.21
C CYS A 53 -0.01 16.14 -5.01
N SER A 54 0.75 16.74 -5.92
CA SER A 54 1.81 16.05 -6.65
C SER A 54 2.93 15.60 -5.71
N LYS A 55 3.33 16.43 -4.76
CA LYS A 55 4.32 16.06 -3.75
C LYS A 55 3.82 14.90 -2.88
N LEU A 56 2.60 14.95 -2.35
CA LEU A 56 2.08 13.83 -1.56
C LEU A 56 1.96 12.52 -2.37
N HIS A 57 1.61 12.62 -3.65
CA HIS A 57 1.37 11.45 -4.50
C HIS A 57 2.65 10.85 -5.10
N LEU A 58 3.70 11.65 -5.29
CA LEU A 58 4.93 11.26 -5.99
C LEU A 58 6.17 11.33 -5.10
N ASP A 59 6.01 11.48 -3.79
CA ASP A 59 7.12 11.46 -2.83
C ASP A 59 7.00 10.23 -1.90
N TRP A 60 7.79 10.19 -0.83
CA TRP A 60 7.91 9.09 0.12
C TRP A 60 6.59 8.42 0.58
N PRO A 61 5.40 9.08 0.70
CA PRO A 61 4.16 8.38 1.08
C PRO A 61 3.73 7.33 0.05
N MET A 62 4.03 7.53 -1.23
CA MET A 62 3.72 6.57 -2.28
C MET A 62 4.61 5.33 -2.17
N LEU A 63 5.91 5.52 -1.94
CA LEU A 63 6.84 4.40 -1.68
C LEU A 63 6.39 3.55 -0.49
N ILE A 64 6.00 4.20 0.62
CA ILE A 64 5.46 3.49 1.79
C ILE A 64 4.19 2.73 1.40
N THR A 65 3.30 3.34 0.63
CA THR A 65 2.05 2.70 0.19
C THR A 65 2.33 1.47 -0.67
N ILE A 66 3.22 1.56 -1.65
CA ILE A 66 3.62 0.44 -2.50
C ILE A 66 4.15 -0.71 -1.65
N LEU A 67 5.13 -0.43 -0.80
CA LEU A 67 5.76 -1.45 0.05
C LEU A 67 4.76 -2.13 0.97
N THR A 68 3.97 -1.33 1.69
CA THR A 68 2.99 -1.83 2.65
C THR A 68 1.84 -2.57 1.97
N ALA A 69 1.37 -2.12 0.81
CA ALA A 69 0.33 -2.80 0.05
C ALA A 69 0.79 -4.17 -0.45
N VAL A 70 2.00 -4.27 -0.98
CA VAL A 70 2.56 -5.56 -1.45
C VAL A 70 2.74 -6.53 -0.29
N ILE A 71 3.30 -6.06 0.83
CA ILE A 71 3.47 -6.88 2.04
C ILE A 71 2.11 -7.33 2.60
N HIS A 72 1.14 -6.42 2.68
CA HIS A 72 -0.21 -6.70 3.18
C HIS A 72 -0.93 -7.71 2.29
N GLY A 73 -0.90 -7.51 0.97
CA GLY A 73 -1.49 -8.42 0.00
C GLY A 73 -0.86 -9.81 0.04
N ALA A 74 0.47 -9.89 0.15
CA ALA A 74 1.19 -11.16 0.27
C ALA A 74 0.81 -11.91 1.56
N ALA A 75 0.78 -11.21 2.69
CA ALA A 75 0.38 -11.76 3.98
C ALA A 75 -1.07 -12.28 3.95
N GLY A 76 -2.00 -11.49 3.42
CA GLY A 76 -3.41 -11.85 3.30
C GLY A 76 -3.62 -13.05 2.40
N LEU A 77 -2.91 -13.10 1.26
CA LEU A 77 -2.98 -14.21 0.34
C LEU A 77 -2.37 -15.50 0.93
N ASP A 78 -1.22 -15.41 1.62
CA ASP A 78 -0.61 -16.55 2.31
C ASP A 78 -1.56 -17.11 3.39
N VAL A 79 -2.18 -16.25 4.22
CA VAL A 79 -3.19 -16.65 5.20
C VAL A 79 -4.39 -17.33 4.52
N TRP A 80 -4.91 -16.76 3.44
CA TRP A 80 -6.03 -17.34 2.70
C TRP A 80 -5.71 -18.69 2.08
N LEU A 81 -4.54 -18.83 1.43
CA LEU A 81 -4.10 -20.09 0.84
C LEU A 81 -3.91 -21.18 1.89
N MET A 82 -3.34 -20.83 3.05
CA MET A 82 -3.19 -21.78 4.15
C MET A 82 -4.55 -22.23 4.71
N ARG A 83 -5.57 -21.35 4.75
CA ARG A 83 -6.95 -21.72 5.16
C ARG A 83 -7.58 -22.75 4.23
N ILE A 84 -7.22 -22.76 2.94
CA ILE A 84 -7.68 -23.76 1.96
C ILE A 84 -6.69 -24.92 1.76
N GLY A 85 -5.72 -25.08 2.66
CA GLY A 85 -4.77 -26.20 2.65
C GLY A 85 -3.64 -26.11 1.61
N LYS A 86 -3.42 -24.92 1.02
CA LYS A 86 -2.32 -24.69 0.06
C LYS A 86 -1.14 -24.01 0.74
N ASP A 87 0.02 -24.66 0.69
CA ASP A 87 1.28 -24.07 1.12
C ASP A 87 1.98 -23.37 -0.06
N ALA A 88 1.99 -22.03 -0.06
CA ALA A 88 2.59 -21.22 -1.12
C ALA A 88 3.69 -20.29 -0.59
N TRP A 89 4.67 -20.85 0.13
CA TRP A 89 5.80 -20.08 0.68
C TRP A 89 6.53 -19.19 -0.34
N TRP A 90 6.54 -19.60 -1.61
CA TRP A 90 7.15 -18.86 -2.73
C TRP A 90 6.49 -17.50 -3.00
N LEU A 91 5.26 -17.27 -2.50
CA LEU A 91 4.57 -15.99 -2.63
C LEU A 91 5.38 -14.82 -2.08
N TRP A 92 6.13 -15.03 -1.01
CA TRP A 92 6.96 -13.98 -0.41
C TRP A 92 8.12 -13.55 -1.32
N ILE A 93 8.68 -14.48 -2.10
CA ILE A 93 9.69 -14.17 -3.11
C ILE A 93 9.06 -13.37 -4.25
N LEU A 94 7.89 -13.80 -4.73
CA LEU A 94 7.16 -13.08 -5.78
C LEU A 94 6.78 -11.66 -5.32
N ALA A 95 6.27 -11.53 -4.09
CA ALA A 95 5.92 -10.24 -3.49
C ALA A 95 7.14 -9.32 -3.40
N PHE A 96 8.30 -9.85 -2.98
CA PHE A 96 9.55 -9.08 -2.97
C PHE A 96 9.94 -8.60 -4.37
N GLY A 97 9.85 -9.48 -5.38
CA GLY A 97 10.10 -9.11 -6.77
C GLY A 97 9.15 -8.02 -7.28
N ILE A 98 7.86 -8.11 -6.96
CA ILE A 98 6.85 -7.10 -7.31
C ILE A 98 7.16 -5.76 -6.64
N ALA A 99 7.51 -5.77 -5.35
CA ALA A 99 7.88 -4.55 -4.62
C ALA A 99 9.10 -3.87 -5.26
N LEU A 100 10.15 -4.63 -5.57
CA LEU A 100 11.34 -4.10 -6.24
C LEU A 100 11.01 -3.54 -7.62
N TRP A 101 10.15 -4.20 -8.39
CA TRP A 101 9.72 -3.73 -9.71
C TRP A 101 8.94 -2.42 -9.63
N PHE A 102 8.01 -2.27 -8.69
CA PHE A 102 7.31 -1.01 -8.47
C PHE A 102 8.25 0.10 -7.99
N ILE A 103 9.19 -0.19 -7.09
CA ILE A 103 10.19 0.78 -6.65
C ILE A 103 11.05 1.23 -7.84
N TYR A 104 11.48 0.30 -8.69
CA TYR A 104 12.25 0.63 -9.89
C TYR A 104 11.48 1.59 -10.81
N ILE A 105 10.21 1.28 -11.12
CA ILE A 105 9.34 2.15 -11.93
C ILE A 105 9.18 3.53 -11.29
N TYR A 106 9.05 3.56 -9.96
CA TYR A 106 8.86 4.80 -9.23
C TYR A 106 10.11 5.71 -9.25
N LEU A 107 11.30 5.12 -9.27
CA LEU A 107 12.58 5.85 -9.25
C LEU A 107 13.13 6.19 -10.65
N SER A 108 12.56 5.62 -11.71
CA SER A 108 12.95 5.86 -13.11
C SER A 108 12.21 7.04 -13.73
#